data_AF-A0A954ERC3-F1
#
_entry.id   AF-A0A954ERC3-F1
#
_cell.length_a   1.000
_cell.length_b   1.000
_cell.length_c   1.000
_cell.angle_alpha   90.00
_cell.angle_beta   90.00
_cell.angle_gamma   90.00
#
_symmetry.space_group_name_H-M   'P 1'
#
loop_
_entity.id
_entity.type
_entity.pdbx_description
1 polymer ?
#
loop_
_entity_poly.entity_id
_entity_poly.type
_entity_poly.pdbx_seq_one_letter_code
_entity_poly.pdbx_strand_id
1 'polypeptide(L)'
;MPNSLSSIVPVNAGAEIPLASGGSSLKSLMPTSVDSTVPFADVFQQVIKDVDGAQVQAQQTVDRLLAGEDVPIHEVSLQMAQAELSLKLLMEIRNRAITAYQEIMRTQM
;
A
#
# COMPACT_ATOMS: atom_id res chain seq x y z
N MET A 1 22.80 -12.12 -36.37
CA MET A 1 24.02 -12.07 -35.53
C MET A 1 25.17 -12.62 -36.36
N PRO A 2 26.34 -11.97 -36.39
CA PRO A 2 27.35 -12.27 -35.37
C PRO A 2 27.96 -11.04 -34.70
N ASN A 3 28.38 -11.29 -33.47
CA ASN A 3 28.93 -10.42 -32.45
C ASN A 3 30.46 -10.43 -32.57
N SER A 4 31.10 -9.28 -32.73
CA SER A 4 32.54 -9.13 -32.48
C SER A 4 32.72 -8.31 -31.20
N LEU A 5 32.99 -9.04 -30.13
CA LEU A 5 33.35 -8.53 -28.82
C LEU A 5 34.64 -7.70 -28.87
N SER A 6 34.64 -6.64 -28.05
CA SER A 6 35.78 -6.02 -27.35
C SER A 6 37.15 -6.00 -28.03
N SER A 7 37.60 -4.80 -28.40
CA SER A 7 38.99 -4.43 -28.19
C SER A 7 39.11 -2.97 -27.73
N ILE A 8 39.70 -2.87 -26.55
CA ILE A 8 40.13 -1.68 -25.80
C ILE A 8 41.22 -0.92 -26.56
N VAL A 9 41.11 0.41 -26.64
CA VAL A 9 42.20 1.36 -26.35
C VAL A 9 41.57 2.68 -25.82
N PRO A 10 42.09 3.26 -24.71
CA PRO A 10 41.59 4.49 -24.13
C PRO A 10 42.21 5.73 -24.80
N VAL A 11 41.44 6.79 -25.00
CA VAL A 11 41.96 8.13 -25.32
C VAL A 11 41.50 9.10 -24.24
N ASN A 12 42.17 9.06 -23.10
CA ASN A 12 42.20 10.19 -22.18
C ASN A 12 43.66 10.68 -22.10
N ALA A 13 43.99 11.61 -23.00
CA ALA A 13 45.23 12.35 -22.97
C ALA A 13 45.23 13.28 -21.75
N GLY A 14 46.41 13.41 -21.13
CA GLY A 14 46.61 13.98 -19.81
C GLY A 14 46.14 15.42 -19.62
N ALA A 15 45.61 15.67 -18.43
CA ALA A 15 45.78 16.91 -17.71
C ALA A 15 45.90 16.55 -16.23
N GLU A 16 46.98 17.03 -15.63
CA GLU A 16 47.48 16.63 -14.32
C GLU A 16 46.61 17.16 -13.16
N ILE A 17 46.75 16.46 -12.04
CA ILE A 17 46.09 16.67 -10.75
C ILE A 17 46.60 17.98 -10.09
N PRO A 18 45.76 18.65 -9.28
CA PRO A 18 46.24 19.17 -8.01
C PRO A 18 45.44 18.56 -6.83
N LEU A 19 46.20 17.86 -5.98
CA LEU A 19 45.79 17.39 -4.67
C LEU A 19 45.99 18.55 -3.69
N ALA A 20 44.93 18.96 -2.97
CA ALA A 20 44.92 19.41 -1.56
C ALA A 20 43.85 20.49 -1.27
N SER A 21 42.76 20.10 -0.61
CA SER A 21 42.30 20.65 0.69
C SER A 21 41.06 19.82 1.05
N GLY A 22 41.04 19.11 2.17
CA GLY A 22 40.79 19.74 3.45
C GLY A 22 39.35 19.37 3.84
N GLY A 23 39.22 18.48 4.81
CA GLY A 23 37.98 17.80 5.14
C GLY A 23 36.79 18.72 5.44
N SER A 24 35.62 18.27 5.00
CA SER A 24 34.25 18.56 5.46
C SER A 24 33.37 18.09 4.29
N SER A 25 32.68 16.96 4.32
CA SER A 25 31.75 16.59 5.37
C SER A 25 31.37 15.12 5.13
N LEU A 26 31.80 14.23 6.03
CA LEU A 26 31.08 12.98 6.26
C LEU A 26 29.79 13.35 7.02
N LYS A 27 28.91 14.13 6.38
CA LYS A 27 27.58 14.44 6.90
C LYS A 27 26.70 13.26 6.54
N SER A 28 26.53 12.38 7.53
CA SER A 28 25.31 11.63 7.75
C SER A 28 25.00 10.50 6.74
N LEU A 29 25.64 9.35 6.96
CA LEU A 29 25.04 8.04 6.68
C LEU A 29 24.08 7.62 7.82
N MET A 30 23.26 8.55 8.32
CA MET A 30 22.10 8.14 9.08
C MET A 30 21.13 7.53 8.08
N PRO A 31 20.76 6.23 8.20
CA PRO A 31 19.44 5.85 7.74
C PRO A 31 18.49 6.69 8.59
N THR A 32 17.92 7.75 8.02
CA THR A 32 16.65 8.27 8.53
C THR A 32 15.73 7.07 8.46
N SER A 33 15.50 6.45 9.63
CA SER A 33 14.49 5.43 9.81
C SER A 33 13.22 6.01 9.20
N VAL A 34 12.88 5.51 8.01
CA VAL A 34 11.56 5.75 7.45
C VAL A 34 10.66 4.88 8.30
N ASP A 35 10.30 5.39 9.47
CA ASP A 35 9.22 4.89 10.28
C ASP A 35 7.93 5.26 9.52
N SER A 36 7.71 4.57 8.39
CA SER A 36 6.44 4.56 7.68
C SER A 36 5.51 3.63 8.44
N THR A 37 5.34 3.86 9.74
CA THR A 37 4.21 3.27 10.46
C THR A 37 2.99 4.02 9.96
N VAL A 38 2.35 3.48 8.92
CA VAL A 38 1.04 3.93 8.48
C VAL A 38 0.13 3.88 9.71
N PRO A 39 -0.47 5.00 10.14
CA PRO A 39 -1.35 5.01 11.30
C PRO A 39 -2.45 3.97 11.12
N PHE A 40 -2.67 3.14 12.14
CA PHE A 40 -3.76 2.16 12.12
C PHE A 40 -5.11 2.81 11.79
N ALA A 41 -5.32 4.06 12.23
CA ALA A 41 -6.50 4.85 11.91
C ALA A 41 -6.68 5.07 10.40
N ASP A 42 -5.59 5.27 9.65
CA ASP A 42 -5.64 5.49 8.20
C ASP A 42 -5.99 4.19 7.47
N VAL A 43 -5.38 3.07 7.89
CA VAL A 43 -5.73 1.74 7.37
C VAL A 43 -7.19 1.41 7.67
N PHE A 44 -7.66 1.68 8.90
CA PHE A 44 -9.05 1.45 9.28
C PHE A 44 -10.04 2.32 8.49
N GLN A 45 -9.71 3.60 8.27
CA GLN A 45 -10.50 4.47 7.41
C GLN A 45 -10.54 3.97 5.97
N GLN A 46 -9.42 3.44 5.45
CA GLN A 46 -9.38 2.87 4.12
C GLN A 46 -10.29 1.65 4.01
N VAL A 47 -10.23 0.74 4.98
CA VAL A 47 -11.11 -0.45 5.02
C VAL A 47 -12.59 -0.06 5.07
N ILE A 48 -12.96 0.99 5.81
CA ILE A 48 -14.35 1.49 5.81
C ILE A 48 -14.78 1.95 4.40
N LYS A 49 -13.92 2.71 3.71
CA LYS A 49 -14.19 3.16 2.33
C LYS A 49 -14.28 1.98 1.35
N ASP A 50 -13.43 0.98 1.53
CA ASP A 50 -13.43 -0.21 0.69
C ASP A 50 -14.72 -1.03 0.87
N VAL A 51 -15.22 -1.15 2.10
CA VAL A 51 -16.50 -1.81 2.40
C VAL A 51 -17.69 -1.04 1.81
N ASP A 52 -17.69 0.29 1.91
CA ASP A 52 -18.70 1.15 1.29
C ASP A 52 -18.70 0.97 -0.24
N GLY A 53 -17.51 0.99 -0.86
CA GLY A 53 -17.35 0.73 -2.29
C GLY A 53 -17.83 -0.66 -2.70
N ALA A 54 -17.51 -1.70 -1.92
CA ALA A 54 -17.98 -3.06 -2.17
C ALA A 54 -19.51 -3.17 -2.08
N GLN A 55 -20.14 -2.49 -1.12
CA GLN A 55 -21.59 -2.47 -0.97
C GLN A 55 -22.27 -1.78 -2.17
N VAL A 56 -21.73 -0.64 -2.63
CA VAL A 56 -22.24 0.07 -3.81
C VAL A 56 -22.06 -0.76 -5.09
N GLN A 57 -20.90 -1.39 -5.28
CA GLN A 57 -20.66 -2.25 -6.44
C GLN A 57 -21.59 -3.45 -6.49
N ALA A 58 -21.82 -4.09 -5.34
CA ALA A 58 -22.75 -5.20 -5.25
C ALA A 58 -24.18 -4.75 -5.63
N GLN A 59 -24.63 -3.60 -5.11
CA GLN A 59 -25.93 -3.02 -5.44
C GLN A 59 -26.05 -2.72 -6.94
N GLN A 60 -25.06 -2.06 -7.54
CA GLN A 60 -25.03 -1.78 -8.97
C GLN A 60 -25.08 -3.05 -9.82
N THR A 61 -24.42 -4.11 -9.38
CA THR A 61 -24.38 -5.38 -10.10
C THR A 61 -25.73 -6.11 -10.03
N VAL A 62 -26.43 -6.00 -8.90
CA VAL A 62 -27.83 -6.44 -8.80
C VAL A 62 -28.74 -5.60 -9.68
N ASP A 63 -28.61 -4.28 -9.67
CA ASP A 63 -29.47 -3.39 -10.45
C ASP A 63 -29.29 -3.64 -11.96
N ARG A 64 -28.06 -3.86 -12.43
CA ARG A 64 -27.76 -4.24 -13.82
C ARG A 64 -28.37 -5.59 -14.20
N LEU A 65 -28.28 -6.57 -13.31
CA LEU A 65 -28.93 -7.86 -13.51
C LEU A 65 -30.46 -7.72 -13.62
N LEU A 66 -31.07 -6.92 -12.75
CA LEU A 66 -32.52 -6.66 -12.76
C LEU A 66 -32.95 -5.83 -13.98
N ALA A 67 -32.07 -4.98 -14.51
CA ALA A 67 -32.27 -4.23 -15.75
C ALA A 67 -32.20 -5.11 -17.02
N GLY A 68 -31.84 -6.39 -16.88
CA GLY A 68 -31.75 -7.33 -17.98
C GLY A 68 -30.44 -7.22 -18.77
N GLU A 69 -29.41 -6.56 -18.21
CA GLU A 69 -28.06 -6.65 -18.78
C GLU A 69 -27.50 -8.07 -18.58
N ASP A 70 -26.62 -8.48 -19.49
CA ASP A 70 -25.93 -9.78 -19.46
C ASP A 70 -24.85 -9.77 -18.36
N VAL A 71 -25.31 -9.74 -17.11
CA VAL A 71 -24.47 -9.88 -15.94
C VAL A 71 -24.53 -11.33 -15.50
N PRO A 72 -23.39 -12.04 -15.45
CA PRO A 72 -23.37 -13.41 -14.96
C PRO A 72 -23.87 -13.46 -13.51
N ILE A 73 -24.89 -14.28 -13.23
CA ILE A 73 -25.46 -14.45 -11.88
C ILE A 73 -24.40 -14.80 -10.84
N HIS A 74 -23.38 -15.57 -11.24
CA HIS A 74 -22.28 -15.96 -10.35
C HIS A 74 -21.40 -14.78 -9.93
N GLU A 75 -21.27 -13.75 -10.78
CA GLU A 75 -20.53 -12.54 -10.46
C GLU A 75 -21.32 -11.72 -9.43
N VAL A 76 -22.64 -11.63 -9.59
CA VAL A 76 -23.53 -10.93 -8.65
C VAL A 76 -23.45 -11.57 -7.26
N SER A 77 -23.54 -12.90 -7.19
CA SER A 77 -23.47 -13.61 -5.90
C SER A 77 -22.07 -13.54 -5.28
N LEU A 78 -21.01 -13.54 -6.10
CA LEU A 78 -19.63 -13.36 -5.63
C LEU A 78 -19.42 -11.97 -5.03
N GLN A 79 -19.85 -10.92 -5.73
CA GLN A 79 -19.75 -9.53 -5.26
C GLN A 79 -20.54 -9.33 -3.96
N MET A 80 -21.74 -9.90 -3.88
CA MET A 80 -22.54 -9.89 -2.65
C MET A 80 -21.85 -10.60 -1.49
N ALA A 81 -21.28 -11.78 -1.73
CA ALA A 81 -20.56 -12.54 -0.71
C ALA A 81 -19.30 -11.78 -0.23
N GLN A 82 -18.59 -11.12 -1.14
CA GLN A 82 -17.41 -10.32 -0.81
C GLN A 82 -17.78 -9.10 0.03
N ALA A 83 -18.85 -8.39 -0.32
CA ALA A 83 -19.35 -7.25 0.45
C ALA A 83 -19.77 -7.68 1.88
N GLU A 84 -20.50 -8.79 2.00
CA GLU A 84 -20.94 -9.30 3.30
C GLU A 84 -19.75 -9.75 4.18
N LEU A 85 -18.78 -10.46 3.60
CA LEU A 85 -17.58 -10.90 4.32
C LEU A 85 -16.75 -9.71 4.81
N SER A 86 -16.55 -8.70 3.96
CA SER A 86 -15.78 -7.50 4.28
C SER A 86 -16.45 -6.70 5.40
N LEU A 87 -17.78 -6.60 5.39
CA LEU A 87 -18.55 -5.97 6.46
C LEU A 87 -18.41 -6.73 7.79
N LYS A 88 -18.51 -8.06 7.78
CA LYS A 88 -18.30 -8.90 8.99
C LYS A 88 -16.92 -8.67 9.58
N LEU A 89 -15.89 -8.66 8.74
CA LEU A 89 -14.51 -8.37 9.15
C LEU A 89 -14.40 -6.98 9.80
N LEU A 90 -15.02 -5.95 9.20
CA LEU A 90 -15.02 -4.60 9.76
C LEU A 90 -15.67 -4.55 11.14
N MET A 91 -16.78 -5.27 11.37
CA MET A 91 -17.43 -5.33 12.68
C MET A 91 -16.52 -5.96 13.75
N GLU A 92 -15.81 -7.04 13.40
CA GLU A 92 -14.83 -7.66 14.29
C GLU A 92 -13.69 -6.69 14.65
N ILE A 93 -13.16 -5.98 13.66
CA ILE A 93 -12.12 -4.97 13.87
C ILE A 93 -12.65 -3.82 14.74
N ARG A 94 -13.87 -3.34 14.48
CA ARG A 94 -14.52 -2.30 15.29
C ARG A 94 -14.63 -2.73 16.75
N ASN A 95 -15.13 -3.93 17.00
CA ASN A 95 -15.27 -4.47 18.35
C ASN A 95 -13.90 -4.55 19.03
N ARG A 96 -12.89 -5.08 18.33
CA ARG A 96 -11.53 -5.20 18.87
C ARG A 96 -10.88 -3.85 19.15
N ALA A 97 -11.08 -2.86 18.30
CA ALA A 97 -10.56 -1.50 18.47
C ALA A 97 -11.17 -0.81 19.70
N ILE A 98 -12.49 -0.96 19.91
CA ILE A 98 -13.18 -0.44 21.10
C ILE A 98 -12.65 -1.13 22.36
N THR A 99 -12.50 -2.46 22.36
CA THR A 99 -11.94 -3.19 23.49
C THR A 99 -10.49 -2.79 23.79
N ALA A 100 -9.66 -2.63 22.75
CA ALA A 100 -8.27 -2.20 22.92
C ALA A 100 -8.17 -0.80 23.54
N TYR A 101 -9.03 0.13 23.11
CA TYR A 101 -9.14 1.45 23.72
C TYR A 101 -9.57 1.37 25.20
N GLN A 102 -10.56 0.54 25.52
CA GLN A 102 -11.03 0.33 26.90
C GLN A 102 -9.95 -0.28 27.81
N GLU A 103 -9.19 -1.28 27.32
CA GLU A 103 -8.11 -1.90 28.09
C GLU A 103 -6.97 -0.92 28.38
N ILE A 104 -6.55 -0.10 27.42
CA ILE A 104 -5.51 0.93 27.62
C ILE A 104 -5.94 1.93 28.71
N MET A 105 -7.22 2.32 28.73
CA MET A 105 -7.75 3.21 29.77
C MET A 105 -7.81 2.55 31.15
N ARG A 106 -8.01 1.23 31.21
CA ARG A 106 -8.08 0.46 32.45
C ARG A 106 -6.70 0.19 33.07
N THR A 107 -5.66 0.01 32.26
CA THR A 107 -4.29 -0.26 32.75
C THR A 107 -3.59 1.00 33.31
N GLN A 108 -4.04 2.20 32.96
CA GLN A 108 -3.45 3.45 33.42
C GLN A 108 -4.06 3.99 34.73
N MET A 109 -5.11 3.34 35.26
CA MET A 109 -5.77 3.69 36.52
C MET A 109 -5.26 2.81 37.67
#